data_AF-Q61061-F1
#
_entry.id   AF-Q61061-F1
#
_cell.length_a   1.000
_cell.length_b   1.000
_cell.length_c   1.000
_cell.angle_alpha   90.00
_cell.angle_beta   90.00
_cell.angle_gamma   90.00
#
_symmetry.space_group_name_H-M   'P 1'
#
loop_
_entity.id
_entity.type
_entity.pdbx_description
1 polymer ?
#
loop_
_entity_poly.entity_id
_entity_poly.type
_entity_poly.pdbx_seq_one_letter_code
_entity_poly.pdbx_strand_id
1 'polypeptide(L)'
;HCSRFRTLVAHYPPVQILFEKGNLSTETKTVLKGSLSSCLQEGLIPGSQFWDATKTLRTLLEGGYFTGNGDSSTVLPLVLKGMTSEPDSVGLTPGEESELALSALGGIVFYLKKCLIDQELLSMANFEEYFPLDSD
;
A
#
# COMPACT_ATOMS: atom_id res chain seq x y z
N HIS A 1 9.93 6.79 -19.37
CA HIS A 1 10.07 5.35 -19.76
C HIS A 1 9.57 4.35 -18.70
N CYS A 2 9.38 4.71 -17.42
CA CYS A 2 8.79 3.84 -16.38
C CYS A 2 9.36 2.41 -16.34
N SER A 3 10.67 2.24 -16.56
CA SER A 3 11.32 0.93 -16.73
C SER A 3 11.19 0.05 -15.48
N ARG A 4 11.45 0.60 -14.29
CA ARG A 4 11.28 -0.12 -13.01
C ARG A 4 9.84 -0.60 -12.82
N PHE A 5 8.86 0.26 -13.10
CA PHE A 5 7.43 -0.11 -13.04
C PHE A 5 7.08 -1.21 -14.06
N ARG A 6 7.56 -1.10 -15.30
CA ARG A 6 7.37 -2.13 -16.34
C ARG A 6 8.00 -3.47 -15.93
N THR A 7 9.14 -3.43 -15.26
CA THR A 7 9.83 -4.62 -14.74
C THR A 7 9.01 -5.26 -13.62
N LEU A 8 8.57 -4.47 -12.64
CA LEU A 8 7.69 -4.93 -11.55
C LEU A 8 6.47 -5.69 -12.10
N VAL A 9 5.72 -5.09 -13.03
CA VAL A 9 4.49 -5.71 -13.56
C VAL A 9 4.76 -6.88 -14.51
N ALA A 10 5.98 -7.01 -15.04
CA ALA A 10 6.37 -8.18 -15.82
C ALA A 10 6.76 -9.37 -14.93
N HIS A 11 7.43 -9.11 -13.80
CA HIS A 11 7.80 -10.12 -12.80
C HIS A 11 6.61 -10.57 -11.95
N TYR A 12 5.70 -9.64 -11.65
CA TYR A 12 4.49 -9.87 -10.86
C TYR A 12 3.25 -9.41 -11.67
N PRO A 13 2.78 -10.21 -12.65
CA PRO A 13 1.69 -9.82 -13.54
C PRO A 13 0.37 -9.59 -12.79
N PRO A 14 -0.15 -8.35 -12.71
CA PRO A 14 -1.37 -8.09 -11.96
C PRO A 14 -2.60 -8.39 -12.81
N VAL A 15 -3.63 -8.99 -12.19
CA VAL A 15 -4.97 -9.14 -12.79
C VAL A 15 -5.89 -7.96 -12.49
N GLN A 16 -5.56 -7.19 -11.45
CA GLN A 16 -6.26 -5.99 -11.04
C GLN A 16 -5.27 -4.94 -10.52
N ILE A 17 -5.51 -3.67 -10.85
CA ILE A 17 -4.71 -2.52 -10.43
C ILE A 17 -5.63 -1.48 -9.78
N LEU A 18 -5.24 -1.04 -8.60
CA LEU A 18 -5.86 0.06 -7.87
C LEU A 18 -4.99 1.30 -8.02
N PHE A 19 -5.58 2.46 -8.25
CA PHE A 19 -4.84 3.72 -8.33
C PHE A 19 -5.71 4.90 -7.89
N GLU A 20 -5.06 5.98 -7.45
CA GLU A 20 -5.74 7.22 -7.11
C GLU A 20 -6.16 7.98 -8.38
N LYS A 21 -7.44 8.36 -8.47
CA LYS A 21 -7.95 9.18 -9.57
C LYS A 21 -7.25 10.54 -9.60
N GLY A 22 -6.66 10.85 -10.75
CA GLY A 22 -5.95 12.11 -10.98
C GLY A 22 -4.45 12.07 -10.67
N ASN A 23 -3.95 10.99 -10.06
CA ASN A 23 -2.53 10.88 -9.65
C ASN A 23 -1.61 10.38 -10.77
N LEU A 24 -2.09 9.47 -11.63
CA LEU A 24 -1.25 8.85 -12.66
C LEU A 24 -0.80 9.84 -13.76
N SER A 25 0.50 9.82 -14.06
CA SER A 25 1.08 10.53 -15.20
C SER A 25 0.60 9.95 -16.55
N THR A 26 0.82 10.71 -17.62
CA THR A 26 0.46 10.29 -19.00
C THR A 26 1.24 9.04 -19.42
N GLU A 27 2.51 8.94 -19.02
CA GLU A 27 3.38 7.80 -19.31
C GLU A 27 2.86 6.54 -18.62
N THR A 28 2.50 6.62 -17.34
CA THR A 28 1.96 5.48 -16.58
C THR A 28 0.61 5.04 -17.14
N LYS A 29 -0.28 5.99 -17.48
CA LYS A 29 -1.55 5.69 -18.17
C LYS A 29 -1.32 4.94 -19.50
N THR A 30 -0.28 5.30 -20.24
CA THR A 30 0.09 4.60 -21.48
C THR A 30 0.54 3.17 -21.22
N VAL A 31 1.29 2.92 -20.14
CA VAL A 31 1.66 1.55 -19.73
C VAL A 31 0.40 0.74 -19.39
N LEU A 32 -0.49 1.30 -18.57
CA LEU A 32 -1.72 0.63 -18.14
C LEU A 32 -2.63 0.28 -19.33
N LYS A 33 -2.81 1.21 -20.27
CA LYS A 33 -3.64 0.99 -21.46
C LYS A 33 -3.00 0.10 -22.52
N GLY A 34 -1.68 -0.07 -22.48
CA GLY A 34 -0.95 -0.92 -23.40
C GLY A 34 -0.78 -2.33 -22.83
N SER A 35 0.35 -2.52 -22.13
CA SER A 35 0.80 -3.83 -21.62
C SER A 35 -0.13 -4.45 -20.58
N LEU A 36 -1.01 -3.66 -19.95
CA LEU A 36 -1.93 -4.10 -18.89
C LEU A 36 -3.40 -3.85 -19.28
N SER A 37 -3.68 -3.82 -20.59
CA SER A 37 -5.03 -3.55 -21.12
C SER A 37 -6.08 -4.57 -20.70
N SER A 38 -5.68 -5.81 -20.43
CA SER A 38 -6.55 -6.88 -19.91
C SER A 38 -6.74 -6.85 -18.40
N CYS A 39 -5.98 -6.00 -17.69
CA CYS A 39 -6.04 -5.88 -16.24
C CYS A 39 -7.24 -5.02 -15.82
N LEU A 40 -7.95 -5.43 -14.77
CA LEU A 40 -9.03 -4.61 -14.21
C LEU A 40 -8.45 -3.35 -13.56
N GLN A 41 -8.90 -2.17 -14.00
CA GLN A 41 -8.38 -0.88 -13.54
C GLN A 41 -9.41 -0.16 -12.66
N GLU A 42 -9.10 0.00 -11.38
CA GLU A 42 -9.98 0.62 -10.38
C GLU A 42 -9.42 1.98 -9.94
N GLY A 43 -10.09 3.04 -10.37
CA GLY A 43 -9.78 4.41 -9.95
C GLY A 43 -10.47 4.75 -8.62
N LEU A 44 -9.70 4.84 -7.55
CA LEU A 44 -10.17 5.20 -6.21
C LEU A 44 -10.17 6.72 -6.01
N ILE A 45 -11.15 7.22 -5.26
CA ILE A 45 -11.29 8.65 -4.94
C ILE A 45 -10.18 9.06 -3.93
N PRO A 46 -9.41 10.14 -4.20
CA PRO A 46 -8.38 10.64 -3.29
C PRO A 46 -8.91 10.90 -1.87
N GLY A 47 -8.13 10.55 -0.86
CA GLY A 47 -8.38 10.76 0.58
C GLY A 47 -9.48 9.89 1.18
N SER A 48 -10.61 9.72 0.49
CA SER A 48 -11.75 8.92 0.97
C SER A 48 -11.57 7.43 0.72
N GLN A 49 -11.05 7.04 -0.46
CA GLN A 49 -10.85 5.65 -0.88
C GLN A 49 -9.37 5.30 -1.06
N PHE A 50 -8.61 6.18 -1.72
CA PHE A 50 -7.15 6.08 -1.76
C PHE A 50 -6.60 6.95 -0.63
N TRP A 51 -6.25 6.32 0.48
CA TRP A 51 -5.87 7.04 1.70
C TRP A 51 -4.44 7.54 1.63
N ASP A 52 -4.17 8.68 2.29
CA ASP A 52 -2.81 9.11 2.55
C ASP A 52 -2.11 8.18 3.56
N ALA A 53 -0.79 8.35 3.68
CA ALA A 53 0.04 7.52 4.55
C ALA A 53 -0.39 7.61 6.02
N THR A 54 -0.70 8.82 6.52
CA THR A 54 -1.09 9.06 7.91
C THR A 54 -2.40 8.35 8.26
N LYS A 55 -3.42 8.47 7.40
CA LYS A 55 -4.70 7.77 7.57
C LYS A 55 -4.53 6.26 7.47
N THR A 56 -3.62 5.79 6.62
CA THR A 56 -3.31 4.36 6.50
C THR A 56 -2.74 3.81 7.80
N LEU A 57 -1.70 4.45 8.35
CA LEU A 57 -1.10 4.03 9.63
C LEU A 57 -2.12 4.04 10.77
N ARG A 58 -2.92 5.12 10.89
CA ARG A 58 -3.98 5.20 11.88
C ARG A 58 -4.96 4.04 11.76
N THR A 59 -5.43 3.76 10.54
CA THR A 59 -6.40 2.69 10.28
C THR A 59 -5.83 1.30 10.54
N LEU A 60 -4.53 1.10 10.31
CA LEU A 60 -3.83 -0.15 10.61
C LEU A 60 -3.73 -0.40 12.13
N LEU A 61 -3.43 0.65 12.90
CA LEU A 61 -3.33 0.58 14.37
C LEU A 61 -4.70 0.38 15.02
N GLU A 62 -5.72 1.09 14.55
CA GLU A 62 -7.10 1.00 15.06
C GLU A 62 -7.85 -0.24 14.55
N GLY A 63 -7.42 -0.81 13.42
CA GLY A 63 -8.12 -1.91 12.74
C GLY A 63 -7.99 -3.27 13.41
N GLY A 64 -7.16 -3.40 14.44
CA GLY A 64 -7.01 -4.63 15.24
C GLY A 64 -6.33 -5.79 14.50
N TYR A 65 -5.73 -5.55 13.33
CA TYR A 65 -5.16 -6.61 12.49
C TYR A 65 -3.97 -7.33 13.15
N PHE A 66 -3.14 -6.61 13.91
CA PHE A 66 -1.84 -7.11 14.38
C PHE A 66 -1.82 -7.39 15.88
N THR A 67 -2.90 -7.96 16.41
CA THR A 67 -2.99 -8.36 17.81
C THR A 67 -2.41 -9.76 17.99
N GLY A 68 -1.23 -9.85 18.61
CA GLY A 68 -0.67 -11.14 19.01
C GLY A 68 -1.48 -11.74 20.16
N ASN A 69 -1.64 -13.08 20.15
CA ASN A 69 -2.41 -13.88 21.12
C ASN A 69 -2.27 -13.45 22.60
N GLY A 70 -3.03 -12.43 23.04
CA GLY A 70 -3.23 -12.09 24.45
C GLY A 70 -2.61 -10.79 24.96
N ASP A 71 -1.81 -10.06 24.19
CA ASP A 71 -1.26 -8.76 24.61
C ASP A 71 -1.97 -7.60 23.92
N SER A 72 -2.47 -6.64 24.72
CA SER A 72 -3.21 -5.45 24.26
C SER A 72 -2.39 -4.44 23.45
N SER A 73 -1.14 -4.75 23.11
CA SER A 73 -0.27 -3.90 22.30
C SER A 73 -0.28 -4.35 20.84
N THR A 74 -0.89 -3.55 19.96
CA THR A 74 -0.77 -3.74 18.50
C THR A 74 0.68 -3.54 18.08
N VAL A 75 1.31 -4.59 17.54
CA VAL A 75 2.69 -4.51 17.04
C VAL A 75 2.68 -4.54 15.53
N LEU A 76 3.08 -3.43 14.88
CA LEU A 76 3.24 -3.41 13.43
C LEU A 76 4.33 -4.39 12.97
N PRO A 77 4.14 -5.08 11.84
CA PRO A 77 5.19 -5.82 11.17
C PRO A 77 6.46 -4.98 10.99
N LEU A 78 7.64 -5.61 11.08
CA LEU A 78 8.93 -4.91 11.03
C LEU A 78 9.09 -4.02 9.80
N VAL A 79 8.62 -4.49 8.64
CA VAL A 79 8.63 -3.72 7.38
C VAL A 79 7.83 -2.41 7.53
N LEU A 80 6.59 -2.49 8.03
CA LEU A 80 5.74 -1.31 8.22
C LEU A 80 6.28 -0.38 9.32
N LYS A 81 6.97 -0.94 10.32
CA LYS A 81 7.67 -0.13 11.33
C LYS A 81 8.87 0.61 10.74
N GLY A 82 9.62 -0.02 9.82
CA GLY A 82 10.70 0.63 9.08
C GLY A 82 10.21 1.77 8.18
N MET A 83 8.94 1.74 7.76
CA MET A 83 8.28 2.80 7.01
C MET A 83 7.76 3.96 7.87
N THR A 84 8.01 3.95 9.18
CA THR A 84 7.56 4.99 10.11
C THR A 84 8.74 5.78 10.65
N SER A 85 8.53 7.06 10.94
CA SER A 85 9.53 7.90 11.60
C SER A 85 9.70 7.51 13.07
N GLU A 86 10.75 8.02 13.72
CA GLU A 86 10.93 7.79 15.16
C GLU A 86 9.69 8.26 15.94
N PRO A 87 9.20 7.46 16.89
CA PRO A 87 8.00 7.79 17.65
C PRO A 87 8.25 9.04 18.49
N ASP A 88 7.56 10.13 18.16
CA ASP A 88 7.56 11.36 18.93
C ASP A 88 6.27 11.50 19.77
N SER A 89 6.10 12.62 20.45
CA SER A 89 4.90 12.91 21.24
C SER A 89 3.59 12.98 20.44
N VAL A 90 3.66 13.02 19.10
CA VAL A 90 2.52 13.13 18.18
C VAL A 90 2.01 11.75 17.74
N GLY A 91 2.79 10.70 17.98
CA GLY A 91 2.45 9.31 17.69
C GLY A 91 3.24 8.74 16.51
N LEU A 92 2.73 7.66 15.92
CA LEU A 92 3.40 7.02 14.79
C LEU A 92 3.13 7.81 13.49
N THR A 93 4.17 8.42 12.93
CA THR A 93 4.09 9.19 11.68
C THR A 93 4.77 8.44 10.52
N PRO A 94 4.32 8.66 9.26
CA PRO A 94 5.01 8.11 8.10
C PRO A 94 6.47 8.55 8.03
N GLY A 95 7.36 7.68 7.55
CA GLY A 95 8.71 8.07 7.15
C GLY A 95 8.69 8.90 5.87
N GLU A 96 9.58 9.88 5.73
CA GLU A 96 9.63 10.80 4.58
C GLU A 96 9.74 10.06 3.23
N GLU A 97 10.54 8.99 3.17
CA GLU A 97 10.72 8.19 1.94
C GLU A 97 9.63 7.12 1.72
N SER A 98 8.73 6.95 2.70
CA SER A 98 7.72 5.87 2.70
C SER A 98 6.28 6.34 2.47
N GLU A 99 6.06 7.65 2.32
CA GLU A 99 4.70 8.21 2.15
C GLU A 99 3.94 7.58 0.97
N LEU A 100 4.60 7.43 -0.18
CA LEU A 100 3.97 6.85 -1.38
C LEU A 100 3.61 5.38 -1.18
N ALA A 101 4.48 4.61 -0.51
CA ALA A 101 4.26 3.19 -0.26
C ALA A 101 3.12 2.97 0.74
N LEU A 102 3.10 3.73 1.84
CA LEU A 102 2.02 3.70 2.82
C LEU A 102 0.69 4.17 2.23
N SER A 103 0.70 5.20 1.39
CA SER A 103 -0.49 5.65 0.65
C SER A 103 -1.03 4.55 -0.28
N ALA A 104 -0.14 3.89 -1.03
CA ALA A 104 -0.52 2.75 -1.87
C ALA A 104 -1.12 1.59 -1.05
N LEU A 105 -0.55 1.29 0.11
CA LEU A 105 -1.13 0.32 1.05
C LEU A 105 -2.52 0.76 1.53
N GLY A 106 -2.74 2.05 1.76
CA GLY A 106 -4.06 2.61 2.09
C GLY A 106 -5.12 2.29 1.06
N GLY A 107 -4.79 2.45 -0.23
CA GLY A 107 -5.68 2.06 -1.33
C GLY A 107 -5.99 0.55 -1.35
N ILE A 108 -4.99 -0.29 -1.04
CA ILE A 108 -5.16 -1.75 -0.93
C ILE A 108 -6.07 -2.09 0.25
N VAL A 109 -5.78 -1.59 1.44
CA VAL A 109 -6.55 -1.84 2.67
C VAL A 109 -8.00 -1.39 2.51
N PHE A 110 -8.23 -0.22 1.90
CA PHE A 110 -9.59 0.24 1.58
C PHE A 110 -10.34 -0.77 0.68
N TYR A 111 -9.69 -1.27 -0.36
CA TYR A 111 -10.34 -2.18 -1.30
C TYR A 111 -10.60 -3.57 -0.68
N LEU A 112 -9.64 -4.09 0.11
CA LEU A 112 -9.84 -5.32 0.88
C LEU A 112 -11.01 -5.18 1.88
N LYS A 113 -11.13 -4.03 2.54
CA LYS A 113 -12.27 -3.68 3.40
C LYS A 113 -13.58 -3.69 2.64
N LYS A 114 -13.60 -3.07 1.46
CA LYS A 114 -14.78 -3.07 0.58
C LYS A 114 -15.19 -4.49 0.17
N CYS A 115 -14.23 -5.39 0.04
CA CYS A 115 -14.44 -6.81 -0.26
C CYS A 115 -14.68 -7.70 0.98
N LEU A 116 -14.65 -7.15 2.20
CA LEU A 116 -14.83 -7.86 3.48
C LEU A 116 -13.80 -8.97 3.75
N ILE A 117 -12.57 -8.81 3.26
CA ILE A 117 -11.47 -9.78 3.42
C ILE A 117 -10.21 -9.17 4.05
N ASP A 118 -10.29 -7.92 4.53
CA ASP A 118 -9.17 -7.21 5.14
C ASP A 118 -8.66 -7.89 6.41
N GLN A 119 -9.56 -8.35 7.29
CA GLN A 119 -9.18 -9.00 8.54
C GLN A 119 -8.43 -10.33 8.30
N GLU A 120 -8.93 -11.17 7.39
CA GLU A 120 -8.32 -12.45 7.08
C GLU A 120 -6.89 -12.28 6.53
N LEU A 121 -6.69 -11.35 5.59
CA LEU A 121 -5.39 -11.15 4.94
C LEU A 121 -4.40 -10.36 5.81
N LEU A 122 -4.84 -9.27 6.44
CA LEU A 122 -3.94 -8.40 7.21
C LEU A 122 -3.54 -9.04 8.55
N SER A 123 -4.39 -9.88 9.15
CA SER A 123 -4.04 -10.58 10.40
C SER A 123 -2.91 -11.60 10.26
N MET A 124 -2.61 -12.01 9.02
CA MET A 124 -1.41 -12.83 8.74
C MET A 124 -0.11 -12.07 9.01
N ALA A 125 -0.16 -10.73 9.09
CA ALA A 125 1.00 -9.87 9.37
C ALA A 125 2.20 -10.11 8.44
N ASN A 126 1.95 -10.63 7.23
CA ASN A 126 2.99 -11.05 6.29
C ASN A 126 3.27 -9.95 5.26
N PHE A 127 4.27 -9.12 5.56
CA PHE A 127 4.71 -8.00 4.72
C PHE A 127 6.17 -8.18 4.32
N GLU A 128 6.47 -7.90 3.06
CA GLU A 128 7.81 -7.88 2.49
C GLU A 128 7.99 -6.59 1.70
N GLU A 129 9.15 -5.96 1.85
CA GLU A 129 9.48 -4.73 1.14
C GLU A 129 9.99 -5.05 -0.27
N TYR A 130 9.43 -4.39 -1.28
CA TYR A 130 9.88 -4.55 -2.66
C TYR A 130 11.04 -3.61 -2.97
N PHE A 131 12.18 -4.19 -3.36
CA PHE A 131 13.32 -3.46 -3.89
C PHE A 131 13.52 -3.77 -5.40
N PRO A 132 13.63 -2.75 -6.28
CA PRO A 132 13.99 -2.98 -7.67
C PRO A 132 15.40 -3.57 -7.78
N LEU A 133 15.57 -4.58 -8.64
CA LEU A 133 16.84 -5.31 -8.82
C LEU A 133 18.02 -4.43 -9.29
N ASP A 134 17.75 -3.23 -9.79
CA ASP A 134 18.73 -2.25 -10.25
C ASP A 134 19.05 -1.18 -9.19
N SER A 135 18.81 -1.49 -7.91
CA SER A 135 19.06 -0.58 -6.78
C SER A 135 20.26 -0.98 -5.90
N ASP A 136 21.05 -1.96 -6.35
CA ASP A 136 22.37 -2.32 -5.80
C ASP A 136 23.51 -1.56 -6.50
#